data_AF-A0A2N7VR21-F1
#
_entry.id   AF-A0A2N7VR21-F1
#
_cell.length_a   1.000
_cell.length_b   1.000
_cell.length_c   1.000
_cell.angle_alpha   90.00
_cell.angle_beta   90.00
_cell.angle_gamma   90.00
#
_symmetry.space_group_name_H-M   'P 1'
#
loop_
_entity.id
_entity.type
_entity.pdbx_description
1 polymer ?
#
loop_
_entity_poly.entity_id
_entity_poly.type
_entity_poly.pdbx_seq_one_letter_code
_entity_poly.pdbx_strand_id
1 'polypeptide(L)'
;MANQPFLSDVKALRKRAREHIEEGAVTAGYQADRTTVLKLLNDALATEIVCTLRYRRHYFMAKGIQSKSIADEFLQHSNEEQGHADQIAERIVQLGGEPNFSPDGLLSRSHAEYVEGSSLVDMIKEDLVAERIAIDSYREIIRFLGDKDPTSRRVMESILAVEEEHADDMADLLSGLPAEHKAR
;
A
#
# COMPACT_ATOMS: atom_id res chain seq x y z
N MET A 1 12.02 12.40 -42.46
CA MET A 1 11.52 11.77 -41.23
C MET A 1 10.09 12.26 -41.03
N ALA A 2 9.11 11.36 -41.04
CA ALA A 2 7.69 11.75 -40.97
C ALA A 2 7.38 12.33 -39.59
N ASN A 3 6.86 13.57 -39.60
CA ASN A 3 6.44 14.31 -38.43
C ASN A 3 5.18 13.62 -37.85
N GLN A 4 5.37 12.65 -36.95
CA GLN A 4 4.23 12.07 -36.24
C GLN A 4 3.62 13.19 -35.37
N PRO A 5 2.32 13.49 -35.51
CA PRO A 5 1.70 14.54 -34.73
C PRO A 5 1.79 14.16 -33.24
N PHE A 6 2.41 15.04 -32.45
CA PHE A 6 2.62 14.91 -30.99
C PHE A 6 1.30 14.67 -30.21
N LEU A 7 0.16 15.07 -30.80
CA LEU A 7 -1.18 14.88 -30.25
C LEU A 7 -2.02 14.09 -31.24
N SER A 8 -2.77 13.10 -30.73
CA SER A 8 -3.86 12.50 -31.50
C SER A 8 -4.86 13.58 -31.94
N ASP A 9 -5.55 13.34 -33.06
CA ASP A 9 -6.57 14.28 -33.55
C ASP A 9 -7.55 14.65 -32.43
N VAL A 10 -7.48 15.91 -31.97
CA VAL A 10 -8.27 16.44 -30.87
C VAL A 10 -9.77 16.27 -31.14
N LYS A 11 -10.19 16.26 -32.42
CA LYS A 11 -11.58 15.96 -32.78
C LYS A 11 -11.94 14.52 -32.47
N ALA A 12 -11.06 13.57 -32.77
CA ALA A 12 -11.25 12.17 -32.45
C ALA A 12 -11.27 11.91 -30.93
N LEU A 13 -10.41 12.59 -30.16
CA LEU A 13 -10.44 12.53 -28.69
C LEU A 13 -11.78 13.03 -28.12
N ARG A 14 -12.24 14.20 -28.57
CA ARG A 14 -13.54 14.76 -28.14
C ARG A 14 -14.72 13.87 -28.51
N LYS A 15 -14.67 13.24 -29.68
CA LYS A 15 -15.70 12.29 -30.11
C LYS A 15 -15.73 11.06 -29.18
N ARG A 16 -14.59 10.40 -28.98
CA ARG A 16 -14.48 9.22 -28.09
C ARG A 16 -14.92 9.53 -26.65
N ALA A 17 -14.53 10.69 -26.13
CA ALA A 17 -14.92 11.12 -24.78
C ALA A 17 -16.45 11.26 -24.61
N ARG A 18 -17.19 11.55 -25.70
CA ARG A 18 -18.66 11.63 -25.67
C ARG A 18 -19.34 10.27 -25.83
N GLU A 19 -18.72 9.35 -26.58
CA GLU A 19 -19.29 8.03 -26.86
C GLU A 19 -19.28 7.11 -25.63
N HIS A 20 -18.33 7.32 -24.70
CA HIS A 20 -18.09 6.45 -23.55
C HIS A 20 -18.27 7.18 -22.20
N ILE A 21 -19.15 8.19 -22.13
CA ILE A 21 -19.31 9.01 -20.92
C ILE A 21 -19.73 8.22 -19.68
N GLU A 22 -20.48 7.13 -19.88
CA GLU A 22 -20.94 6.25 -18.80
C GLU A 22 -19.82 5.38 -18.20
N GLU A 23 -18.64 5.31 -18.84
CA GLU A 23 -17.45 4.62 -18.31
C GLU A 23 -16.68 5.47 -17.27
N GLY A 24 -17.22 6.66 -16.94
CA GLY A 24 -16.70 7.53 -15.89
C GLY A 24 -15.35 8.17 -16.26
N ALA A 25 -14.43 8.22 -15.29
CA ALA A 25 -13.13 8.85 -15.46
C ALA A 25 -12.14 8.03 -16.33
N VAL A 26 -12.44 6.76 -16.58
CA VAL A 26 -11.59 5.89 -17.39
C VAL A 26 -11.84 6.15 -18.87
N THR A 27 -10.78 6.47 -19.60
CA THR A 27 -10.88 6.73 -21.04
C THR A 27 -10.45 5.49 -21.84
N ALA A 28 -10.88 5.41 -23.10
CA ALA A 28 -10.42 4.39 -24.06
C ALA A 28 -8.89 4.38 -24.28
N GLY A 29 -8.16 5.39 -23.79
CA GLY A 29 -6.69 5.44 -23.82
C GLY A 29 -5.99 4.74 -22.67
N TYR A 30 -6.72 4.22 -21.67
CA TYR A 30 -6.14 3.44 -20.57
C TYR A 30 -5.59 2.11 -21.11
N GLN A 31 -4.31 1.82 -20.86
CA GLN A 31 -3.58 0.75 -21.55
C GLN A 31 -3.33 -0.50 -20.69
N ALA A 32 -3.45 -0.39 -19.37
CA ALA A 32 -3.27 -1.52 -18.48
C ALA A 32 -4.50 -2.43 -18.51
N ASP A 33 -4.32 -3.71 -18.14
CA ASP A 33 -5.46 -4.58 -17.87
C ASP A 33 -6.15 -4.10 -16.59
N ARG A 34 -7.24 -3.36 -16.75
CA ARG A 34 -7.99 -2.75 -15.65
C ARG A 34 -8.46 -3.79 -14.64
N THR A 35 -8.87 -4.97 -15.08
CA THR A 35 -9.34 -6.03 -14.17
C THR A 35 -8.22 -6.49 -13.24
N THR A 36 -7.03 -6.69 -13.81
CA THR A 36 -5.86 -7.08 -13.03
C THR A 36 -5.38 -5.96 -12.12
N VAL A 37 -5.37 -4.71 -12.59
CA VAL A 37 -5.01 -3.55 -11.76
C VAL A 37 -5.96 -3.42 -10.56
N LEU A 38 -7.28 -3.52 -10.78
CA LEU A 38 -8.26 -3.46 -9.70
C LEU A 38 -8.09 -4.59 -8.68
N LYS A 39 -7.72 -5.79 -9.13
CA LYS A 39 -7.39 -6.90 -8.23
C LYS A 39 -6.16 -6.58 -7.39
N LEU A 40 -5.05 -6.18 -8.02
CA LEU A 40 -3.80 -5.86 -7.32
C LEU A 40 -3.97 -4.73 -6.31
N LEU A 41 -4.72 -3.69 -6.66
CA LEU A 41 -5.01 -2.60 -5.74
C LEU A 41 -5.89 -3.05 -4.56
N ASN A 42 -6.84 -3.97 -4.77
CA ASN A 42 -7.63 -4.52 -3.67
C ASN A 42 -6.81 -5.46 -2.76
N ASP A 43 -5.86 -6.20 -3.31
CA ASP A 43 -4.93 -7.04 -2.54
C ASP A 43 -3.97 -6.14 -1.71
N ALA A 44 -3.49 -5.03 -2.28
CA ALA A 44 -2.73 -4.01 -1.56
C ALA A 44 -3.56 -3.30 -0.48
N LEU A 45 -4.80 -2.89 -0.79
CA LEU A 45 -5.74 -2.32 0.19
C LEU A 45 -5.95 -3.27 1.38
N ALA A 46 -6.14 -4.56 1.13
CA ALA A 46 -6.27 -5.55 2.20
C ALA A 46 -5.00 -5.63 3.07
N THR A 47 -3.82 -5.46 2.46
CA THR A 47 -2.53 -5.43 3.15
C THR A 47 -2.44 -4.24 4.09
N GLU A 48 -2.71 -3.03 3.60
CA GLU A 48 -2.71 -1.79 4.41
C GLU A 48 -3.70 -1.85 5.58
N ILE A 49 -4.89 -2.41 5.37
CA ILE A 49 -5.88 -2.57 6.45
C ILE A 49 -5.34 -3.54 7.52
N VAL A 50 -4.69 -4.63 7.12
CA VAL A 50 -4.10 -5.59 8.07
C VAL A 50 -2.95 -4.94 8.85
N CYS A 51 -2.06 -4.20 8.17
CA CYS A 51 -0.96 -3.48 8.81
C CYS A 51 -1.48 -2.38 9.77
N THR A 52 -2.47 -1.59 9.35
CA THR A 52 -3.17 -0.61 10.20
C THR A 52 -3.62 -1.24 11.51
N LEU A 53 -4.32 -2.38 11.43
CA LEU A 53 -4.87 -3.07 12.59
C LEU A 53 -3.77 -3.69 13.45
N ARG A 54 -2.72 -4.24 12.84
CA ARG A 54 -1.58 -4.84 13.55
C ARG A 54 -0.82 -3.80 14.36
N TYR A 55 -0.40 -2.69 13.73
CA TYR A 55 0.24 -1.59 14.44
C TYR A 55 -0.65 -1.01 15.53
N ARG A 56 -1.96 -0.87 15.27
CA ARG A 56 -2.91 -0.40 16.30
C ARG A 56 -2.93 -1.31 17.51
N ARG A 57 -2.92 -2.63 17.31
CA ARG A 57 -2.82 -3.61 18.39
C ARG A 57 -1.48 -3.47 19.12
N HIS A 58 -0.37 -3.37 18.40
CA HIS A 58 0.96 -3.24 19.00
C HIS A 58 1.10 -1.96 19.83
N TYR A 59 0.59 -0.83 19.36
CA TYR A 59 0.48 0.41 20.13
C TYR A 59 -0.18 0.19 21.51
N PHE A 60 -1.37 -0.42 21.53
CA PHE A 60 -2.09 -0.65 22.80
C PHE A 60 -1.43 -1.71 23.69
N MET A 61 -0.68 -2.64 23.10
CA MET A 61 -0.04 -3.74 23.83
C MET A 61 1.38 -3.41 24.27
N ALA A 62 1.98 -2.35 23.75
CA ALA A 62 3.32 -1.89 24.11
C ALA A 62 3.40 -1.51 25.61
N LYS A 63 4.15 -2.31 26.37
CA LYS A 63 4.32 -2.17 27.81
C LYS A 63 5.80 -2.30 28.20
N GLY A 64 6.23 -1.56 29.21
CA GLY A 64 7.59 -1.59 29.74
C GLY A 64 8.19 -0.21 29.90
N ILE A 65 9.39 -0.12 30.48
CA ILE A 65 10.05 1.18 30.77
C ILE A 65 10.38 1.94 29.48
N GLN A 66 10.71 1.23 28.41
CA GLN A 66 11.07 1.80 27.10
C GLN A 66 9.88 1.88 26.12
N SER A 67 8.66 1.49 26.53
CA SER A 67 7.58 1.27 25.57
C SER A 67 6.91 2.53 25.06
N LYS A 68 7.07 3.68 25.73
CA LYS A 68 6.32 4.89 25.37
C LYS A 68 6.68 5.40 23.98
N SER A 69 7.96 5.59 23.68
CA SER A 69 8.39 6.07 22.35
C SER A 69 8.07 5.06 21.25
N ILE A 70 8.23 3.76 21.52
CA ILE A 70 7.90 2.70 20.56
C ILE A 70 6.39 2.63 20.31
N ALA A 71 5.57 2.83 21.34
CA ALA A 71 4.13 2.92 21.19
C ALA A 71 3.74 4.12 20.33
N ASP A 72 4.35 5.29 20.57
CA ASP A 72 4.08 6.49 19.78
C ASP A 72 4.42 6.24 18.29
N GLU A 73 5.52 5.55 17.99
CA GLU A 73 5.90 5.11 16.63
C GLU A 73 4.86 4.16 16.01
N PHE A 74 4.46 3.11 16.72
CA PHE A 74 3.42 2.18 16.25
C PHE A 74 2.09 2.91 15.98
N LEU A 75 1.74 3.92 16.76
CA LEU A 75 0.54 4.70 16.50
C LEU A 75 0.70 5.59 15.26
N GLN A 76 1.88 6.16 15.05
CA GLN A 76 2.19 6.95 13.86
C GLN A 76 2.04 6.08 12.60
N HIS A 77 2.75 4.96 12.53
CA HIS A 77 2.66 4.03 11.40
C HIS A 77 1.22 3.56 11.20
N SER A 78 0.51 3.17 12.27
CA SER A 78 -0.92 2.79 12.18
C SER A 78 -1.80 3.84 11.48
N ASN A 79 -1.51 5.13 11.63
CA ASN A 79 -2.28 6.19 10.96
C ASN A 79 -1.80 6.41 9.51
N GLU A 80 -0.52 6.20 9.23
CA GLU A 80 0.05 6.27 7.87
C GLU A 80 -0.45 5.13 6.99
N GLU A 81 -0.47 3.89 7.50
CA GLU A 81 -1.09 2.71 6.86
C GLU A 81 -2.57 2.96 6.52
N GLN A 82 -3.31 3.62 7.42
CA GLN A 82 -4.70 3.99 7.14
C GLN A 82 -4.79 5.02 6.01
N GLY A 83 -3.84 5.96 5.96
CA GLY A 83 -3.70 6.91 4.86
C GLY A 83 -3.39 6.23 3.53
N HIS A 84 -2.54 5.21 3.52
CA HIS A 84 -2.25 4.39 2.34
C HIS A 84 -3.50 3.64 1.88
N ALA A 85 -4.23 3.00 2.79
CA ALA A 85 -5.50 2.35 2.49
C ALA A 85 -6.50 3.31 1.82
N ASP A 86 -6.61 4.53 2.34
CA ASP A 86 -7.51 5.56 1.79
C ASP A 86 -7.08 6.00 0.38
N GLN A 87 -5.79 6.19 0.14
CA GLN A 87 -5.24 6.54 -1.19
C GLN A 87 -5.51 5.43 -2.22
N ILE A 88 -5.31 4.16 -1.83
CA ILE A 88 -5.56 3.01 -2.69
C ILE A 88 -7.06 2.87 -2.98
N ALA A 89 -7.91 3.02 -1.96
CA ALA A 89 -9.36 2.95 -2.11
C ALA A 89 -9.89 4.04 -3.05
N GLU A 90 -9.39 5.27 -2.91
CA GLU A 90 -9.73 6.35 -3.84
C GLU A 90 -9.32 5.97 -5.26
N ARG A 91 -8.12 5.43 -5.44
CA ARG A 91 -7.62 5.03 -6.76
C ARG A 91 -8.45 3.92 -7.40
N ILE A 92 -8.91 2.94 -6.62
CA ILE A 92 -9.83 1.88 -7.07
C ILE A 92 -11.13 2.50 -7.62
N VAL A 93 -11.72 3.46 -6.91
CA VAL A 93 -12.95 4.14 -7.34
C VAL A 93 -12.72 4.97 -8.61
N GLN A 94 -11.58 5.67 -8.71
CA GLN A 94 -11.22 6.41 -9.93
C GLN A 94 -11.10 5.51 -11.17
N LEU A 95 -10.75 4.23 -10.97
CA LEU A 95 -10.69 3.21 -12.03
C LEU A 95 -12.03 2.50 -12.27
N GLY A 96 -13.10 2.92 -11.58
CA GLY A 96 -14.44 2.34 -11.69
C GLY A 96 -14.59 0.98 -11.00
N GLY A 97 -13.69 0.64 -10.07
CA GLY A 97 -13.82 -0.54 -9.21
C GLY A 97 -14.43 -0.21 -7.86
N GLU A 98 -14.64 -1.24 -7.05
CA GLU A 98 -15.16 -1.14 -5.69
C GLU A 98 -14.07 -1.55 -4.69
N PRO A 99 -13.71 -0.68 -3.72
CA PRO A 99 -12.71 -1.02 -2.72
C PRO A 99 -13.29 -1.97 -1.67
N ASN A 100 -12.63 -3.11 -1.45
CA ASN A 100 -13.12 -4.18 -0.60
C ASN A 100 -12.60 -4.07 0.85
N PHE A 101 -13.34 -3.32 1.66
CA PHE A 101 -13.14 -3.20 3.11
C PHE A 101 -13.77 -4.33 3.93
N SER A 102 -14.32 -5.38 3.29
CA SER A 102 -14.95 -6.46 4.03
C SER A 102 -13.94 -7.18 4.93
N PRO A 103 -14.23 -7.36 6.23
CA PRO A 103 -13.38 -8.18 7.09
C PRO A 103 -13.37 -9.65 6.64
N ASP A 104 -14.44 -10.09 5.96
CA ASP A 104 -14.48 -11.43 5.37
C ASP A 104 -13.46 -11.56 4.25
N GLY A 105 -12.64 -12.62 4.33
CA GLY A 105 -11.54 -12.87 3.42
C GLY A 105 -10.40 -11.84 3.46
N LEU A 106 -10.36 -10.90 4.41
CA LEU A 106 -9.34 -9.85 4.47
C LEU A 106 -7.91 -10.42 4.46
N LEU A 107 -7.63 -11.36 5.37
CA LEU A 107 -6.32 -12.03 5.44
C LEU A 107 -5.99 -12.87 4.21
N SER A 108 -7.01 -13.37 3.49
CA SER A 108 -6.77 -14.15 2.27
C SER A 108 -6.36 -13.29 1.06
N ARG A 109 -6.67 -11.98 1.12
CA ARG A 109 -6.30 -10.99 0.09
C ARG A 109 -5.02 -10.24 0.44
N SER A 110 -4.77 -10.05 1.74
CA SER A 110 -3.57 -9.39 2.25
C SER A 110 -2.31 -10.20 1.90
N HIS A 111 -1.24 -9.51 1.52
CA HIS A 111 0.09 -10.11 1.42
C HIS A 111 0.74 -10.28 2.79
N ALA A 112 0.47 -9.37 3.72
CA ALA A 112 1.01 -9.40 5.08
C ALA A 112 0.11 -10.18 6.04
N GLU A 113 0.73 -10.79 7.05
CA GLU A 113 0.02 -11.52 8.10
C GLU A 113 -0.37 -10.60 9.26
N TYR A 114 -1.41 -11.00 10.00
CA TYR A 114 -1.77 -10.40 11.28
C TYR A 114 -1.11 -11.22 12.41
N VAL A 115 0.17 -10.96 12.66
CA VAL A 115 0.88 -11.58 13.77
C VAL A 115 0.86 -10.65 14.98
N GLU A 116 0.54 -11.24 16.12
CA GLU A 116 0.28 -10.50 17.36
C GLU A 116 1.54 -10.08 18.13
N GLY A 117 2.61 -10.87 18.10
CA GLY A 117 3.77 -10.68 18.98
C GLY A 117 3.47 -10.92 20.48
N SER A 118 4.43 -11.52 21.20
CA SER A 118 4.29 -11.84 22.63
C SER A 118 5.05 -10.87 23.55
N SER A 119 5.98 -10.11 22.97
CA SER A 119 6.81 -9.11 23.63
C SER A 119 7.00 -7.89 22.74
N LEU A 120 7.49 -6.78 23.31
CA LEU A 120 7.77 -5.56 22.54
C LEU A 120 8.76 -5.82 21.39
N VAL A 121 9.75 -6.70 21.63
CA VAL A 121 10.73 -7.10 20.61
C VAL A 121 10.10 -7.94 19.52
N ASP A 122 9.18 -8.84 19.88
CA ASP A 122 8.45 -9.63 18.88
C ASP A 122 7.58 -8.71 18.02
N MET A 123 6.87 -7.75 18.61
CA MET A 123 6.06 -6.78 17.86
C MET A 123 6.89 -6.04 16.81
N ILE A 124 8.04 -5.48 17.20
CA ILE A 124 8.96 -4.80 16.26
C ILE A 124 9.42 -5.75 15.14
N LYS A 125 9.76 -7.00 15.46
CA LYS A 125 10.18 -7.99 14.47
C LYS A 125 9.05 -8.32 13.49
N GLU A 126 7.84 -8.53 13.98
CA GLU A 126 6.68 -8.85 13.14
C GLU A 126 6.26 -7.66 12.26
N ASP A 127 6.33 -6.43 12.78
CA ASP A 127 6.10 -5.23 11.99
C ASP A 127 7.16 -5.10 10.88
N LEU A 128 8.44 -5.25 11.20
CA LEU A 128 9.52 -5.24 10.19
C LEU A 128 9.36 -6.33 9.12
N VAL A 129 8.90 -7.54 9.51
CA VAL A 129 8.65 -8.62 8.55
C VAL A 129 7.54 -8.22 7.58
N ALA A 130 6.46 -7.63 8.09
CA ALA A 130 5.36 -7.18 7.27
C ALA A 130 5.74 -6.04 6.32
N GLU A 131 6.54 -5.05 6.76
CA GLU A 131 6.94 -3.95 5.87
C GLU A 131 7.79 -4.48 4.72
N ARG A 132 8.67 -5.45 5.01
CA ARG A 132 9.46 -6.10 3.95
C ARG A 132 8.60 -6.83 2.94
N ILE A 133 7.50 -7.46 3.38
CA ILE A 133 6.53 -8.09 2.48
C ILE A 133 5.79 -7.03 1.66
N ALA A 134 5.35 -5.93 2.27
CA ALA A 134 4.68 -4.83 1.58
C ALA A 134 5.59 -4.20 0.52
N ILE A 135 6.84 -3.86 0.88
CA ILE A 135 7.87 -3.31 0.01
C ILE A 135 8.07 -4.18 -1.25
N ASP A 136 8.30 -5.49 -1.07
CA ASP A 136 8.56 -6.38 -2.20
C ASP A 136 7.30 -6.56 -3.07
N SER A 137 6.12 -6.71 -2.44
CA SER A 137 4.84 -6.75 -3.14
C SER A 137 4.60 -5.48 -3.98
N TYR A 138 4.89 -4.31 -3.43
CA TYR A 138 4.62 -3.03 -4.08
C TYR A 138 5.60 -2.74 -5.21
N ARG A 139 6.86 -3.17 -5.09
CA ARG A 139 7.82 -3.14 -6.21
C ARG A 139 7.34 -3.99 -7.39
N GLU A 140 6.72 -5.13 -7.14
CA GLU A 140 6.13 -5.95 -8.21
C GLU A 140 4.92 -5.28 -8.85
N ILE A 141 4.02 -4.70 -8.05
CA ILE A 141 2.85 -3.95 -8.55
C ILE A 141 3.31 -2.75 -9.40
N ILE A 142 4.27 -1.95 -8.92
CA ILE A 142 4.83 -0.79 -9.63
C ILE A 142 5.40 -1.22 -10.98
N ARG A 143 6.14 -2.34 -11.03
CA ARG A 143 6.70 -2.89 -12.26
C ARG A 143 5.61 -3.35 -13.23
N PHE A 144 4.53 -3.96 -12.71
CA PHE A 144 3.39 -4.38 -13.52
C PHE A 144 2.66 -3.19 -14.16
N LEU A 145 2.43 -2.12 -13.37
CA LEU A 145 1.75 -0.91 -13.83
C LEU A 145 2.55 -0.19 -14.93
N GLY A 146 3.87 -0.06 -14.74
CA GLY A 146 4.79 0.47 -15.73
C GLY A 146 4.32 1.80 -16.34
N ASP A 147 4.45 1.95 -17.65
CA ASP A 147 3.95 3.15 -18.36
C ASP A 147 2.49 3.04 -18.79
N LYS A 148 1.83 1.92 -18.50
CA LYS A 148 0.44 1.65 -18.91
C LYS A 148 -0.59 2.25 -17.95
N ASP A 149 -0.21 2.44 -16.69
CA ASP A 149 -0.99 3.14 -15.67
C ASP A 149 -0.07 4.00 -14.77
N PRO A 150 0.42 5.15 -15.29
CA PRO A 150 1.39 5.99 -14.57
C PRO A 150 0.81 6.61 -13.31
N THR A 151 -0.50 6.81 -13.21
CA THR A 151 -1.12 7.40 -12.02
C THR A 151 -1.15 6.41 -10.88
N SER A 152 -1.61 5.17 -11.09
CA SER A 152 -1.55 4.14 -10.05
C SER A 152 -0.11 3.83 -9.67
N ARG A 153 0.82 3.83 -10.66
CA ARG A 153 2.24 3.62 -10.38
C ARG A 153 2.76 4.65 -9.39
N ARG A 154 2.45 5.94 -9.60
CA ARG A 154 2.87 7.02 -8.70
C ARG A 154 2.27 6.93 -7.30
N VAL A 155 1.02 6.48 -7.18
CA VAL A 155 0.39 6.23 -5.88
C VAL A 155 1.14 5.11 -5.14
N MET A 156 1.42 4.00 -5.82
CA MET A 156 2.17 2.90 -5.21
C MET A 156 3.63 3.27 -4.90
N GLU A 157 4.28 4.09 -5.74
CA GLU A 157 5.62 4.62 -5.49
C GLU A 157 5.67 5.51 -4.24
N SER A 158 4.64 6.34 -4.01
CA SER A 158 4.59 7.18 -2.79
C SER A 158 4.37 6.36 -1.54
N ILE A 159 3.51 5.34 -1.60
CA ILE A 159 3.28 4.42 -0.47
C ILE A 159 4.57 3.64 -0.19
N LEU A 160 5.20 3.04 -1.21
CA LEU A 160 6.46 2.32 -1.08
C LEU A 160 7.55 3.14 -0.39
N ALA A 161 7.65 4.45 -0.69
CA ALA A 161 8.64 5.31 -0.05
C ALA A 161 8.44 5.43 1.47
N VAL A 162 7.18 5.45 1.92
CA VAL A 162 6.83 5.48 3.35
C VAL A 162 7.04 4.10 3.98
N GLU A 163 6.68 3.01 3.28
CA GLU A 163 6.96 1.64 3.76
C GLU A 163 8.46 1.39 3.98
N GLU A 164 9.31 1.94 3.11
CA GLU A 164 10.76 1.88 3.25
C GLU A 164 11.27 2.67 4.48
N GLU A 165 10.61 3.77 4.85
CA GLU A 165 10.85 4.53 6.09
C GLU A 165 10.41 3.72 7.32
N HIS A 166 9.18 3.17 7.31
CA HIS A 166 8.68 2.32 8.38
C HIS A 166 9.62 1.14 8.67
N ALA A 167 10.12 0.49 7.61
CA ALA A 167 11.07 -0.61 7.73
C ALA A 167 12.42 -0.19 8.33
N ASP A 168 12.91 1.01 7.99
CA ASP A 168 14.15 1.57 8.56
C ASP A 168 13.96 1.85 10.06
N ASP A 169 12.84 2.49 10.44
CA ASP A 169 12.53 2.79 11.84
C ASP A 169 12.43 1.51 12.69
N MET A 170 11.75 0.47 12.20
CA MET A 170 11.68 -0.82 12.90
C MET A 170 13.04 -1.51 13.01
N ALA A 171 13.87 -1.42 11.97
CA ALA A 171 15.23 -1.96 11.99
C ALA A 171 16.13 -1.20 12.99
N ASP A 172 16.00 0.12 13.08
CA ASP A 172 16.73 0.97 14.01
C ASP A 172 16.33 0.67 15.46
N LEU A 173 15.02 0.54 15.73
CA LEU A 173 14.52 0.11 17.04
C LEU A 173 15.10 -1.25 17.45
N LEU A 174 15.13 -2.22 16.52
CA LEU A 174 15.69 -3.55 16.78
C LEU A 174 17.21 -3.49 17.04
N SER A 175 17.93 -2.61 16.33
CA SER A 175 19.37 -2.41 16.49
C SER A 175 19.72 -1.74 17.83
N GLY A 176 18.86 -0.86 18.32
CA GLY A 176 18.99 -0.14 19.59
C GLY A 176 18.77 -0.99 20.84
N LEU A 177 18.21 -2.20 20.70
CA LEU A 177 17.94 -3.09 21.84
C LEU A 177 19.24 -3.63 22.49
N PRO A 178 19.26 -3.81 23.82
CA PRO A 178 20.35 -4.48 24.53
C PRO A 178 20.60 -5.89 23.99
N ALA A 179 21.87 -6.33 23.97
CA ALA A 179 22.30 -7.59 23.34
C ALA A 179 21.55 -8.84 23.83
N GLU A 180 21.03 -8.83 25.06
CA GLU A 180 20.24 -9.92 25.64
C GLU A 180 18.89 -10.17 24.95
N HIS A 181 18.41 -9.23 24.12
CA HIS A 181 17.18 -9.35 23.33
C HIS A 181 17.43 -9.69 21.85
N LYS A 182 18.69 -9.68 21.40
CA LYS A 182 19.06 -9.97 20.00
C LYS A 182 19.20 -11.46 19.69
N ALA A 183 19.29 -12.30 20.73
CA ALA A 183 19.54 -13.74 20.63
C ALA A 183 18.39 -14.56 21.24
N ARG A 184 17.19 -14.46 20.66
CA ARG A 184 16.12 -15.45 20.75
C ARG A 184 15.34 -15.48 19.45
#